data_AF-A0A3N8FKP6-F1
#
_entry.id   AF-A0A3N8FKP6-F1
#
_cell.length_a   1.000
_cell.length_b   1.000
_cell.length_c   1.000
_cell.angle_alpha   90.00
_cell.angle_beta   90.00
_cell.angle_gamma   90.00
#
_symmetry.space_group_name_H-M   'P 1'
#
loop_
_entity.id
_entity.type
_entity.pdbx_description
1 polymer ?
#
loop_
_entity_poly.entity_id
_entity_poly.type
_entity_poly.pdbx_seq_one_letter_code
_entity_poly.pdbx_strand_id
1 'polypeptide(L)' 'MHTPKVVVENLCKVFGSNPRQALDMLAAGATKDDVLKRTGQVVGV' A
#
# COMPACT_ATOMS: atom_id res chain seq x y z
N MET A 1 10.83 -29.06 13.07
CA MET A 1 10.90 -27.93 12.11
C MET A 1 10.31 -26.72 12.80
N HIS A 2 11.04 -25.60 12.91
CA HIS A 2 10.50 -24.38 13.51
C HIS A 2 9.73 -23.61 12.44
N THR A 3 8.44 -23.37 12.69
CA THR A 3 7.61 -22.48 11.88
C THR A 3 7.90 -21.01 12.23
N PRO A 4 7.75 -20.08 11.26
CA PRO A 4 7.95 -18.65 11.51
C PRO A 4 7.01 -18.16 12.62
N LYS A 5 7.52 -17.29 13.51
CA LYS A 5 6.71 -16.69 14.58
C LYS A 5 5.74 -15.62 14.07
N VAL A 6 6.13 -14.89 13.02
CA VAL A 6 5.31 -13.88 12.34
C VAL A 6 5.62 -13.94 10.85
N VAL A 7 4.58 -13.91 10.03
CA VAL A 7 4.67 -13.80 8.58
C VAL A 7 3.90 -12.53 8.19
N VAL A 8 4.54 -11.66 7.41
CA VAL A 8 3.94 -10.41 6.93
C VAL A 8 3.93 -10.46 5.42
N GLU A 9 2.75 -10.29 4.84
CA GLU A 9 2.53 -10.30 3.40
C GLU A 9 1.79 -9.02 3.01
N ASN A 10 2.20 -8.39 1.91
CA ASN A 10 1.51 -7.25 1.31
C ASN A 10 1.28 -6.05 2.27
N LEU A 11 2.20 -5.83 3.22
CA LEU A 11 2.15 -4.67 4.12
C LEU A 11 2.64 -3.41 3.38
N CYS A 12 1.88 -2.32 3.50
CA CYS A 12 2.30 -0.99 3.05
C CYS A 12 1.79 0.09 3.99
N LYS A 13 2.43 1.27 3.95
CA LYS A 13 2.02 2.46 4.70
C LYS A 13 1.51 3.53 3.73
N VAL A 14 0.32 4.04 3.97
CA VAL A 14 -0.21 5.18 3.20
C VAL A 14 -0.17 6.45 4.05
N PHE A 15 0.41 7.51 3.51
CA PHE A 15 0.35 8.88 4.05
C PHE A 15 -0.65 9.69 3.23
N GLY A 16 -1.66 10.25 3.90
CA GLY A 16 -2.74 11.00 3.25
C GLY A 16 -4.05 10.92 4.01
N SER A 17 -5.07 11.64 3.53
CA SER A 17 -6.38 11.74 4.18
C SER A 17 -7.37 10.65 3.77
N ASN A 18 -7.10 9.88 2.70
CA ASN A 18 -8.01 8.85 2.20
C ASN A 18 -7.27 7.55 1.81
N PRO A 19 -6.72 6.81 2.80
CA PRO A 19 -5.87 5.65 2.54
C PRO A 19 -6.59 4.51 1.81
N ARG A 20 -7.92 4.39 1.97
CA ARG A 20 -8.73 3.38 1.26
C ARG A 20 -8.62 3.51 -0.25
N GLN A 21 -8.73 4.74 -0.77
CA GLN A 21 -8.61 4.99 -2.21
C GLN A 21 -7.24 4.55 -2.76
N ALA A 22 -6.15 4.79 -2.01
CA ALA A 22 -4.81 4.35 -2.41
C ALA A 22 -4.71 2.82 -2.43
N LEU A 23 -5.28 2.13 -1.42
CA LEU A 23 -5.29 0.68 -1.36
C LEU A 23 -6.09 0.05 -2.51
N ASP A 24 -7.27 0.61 -2.83
CA ASP A 24 -8.10 0.14 -3.95
C ASP A 24 -7.37 0.30 -5.28
N MET A 25 -6.64 1.40 -5.46
CA MET A 25 -5.79 1.61 -6.65
C MET A 25 -4.65 0.60 -6.74
N LEU A 26 -3.95 0.33 -5.63
CA LEU A 26 -2.88 -0.68 -5.60
C LEU A 26 -3.42 -2.08 -5.90
N ALA A 27 -4.57 -2.44 -5.33
CA ALA A 27 -5.25 -3.72 -5.60
C ALA A 27 -5.67 -3.85 -7.07
N ALA A 28 -6.00 -2.73 -7.73
CA ALA A 28 -6.28 -2.66 -9.17
C ALA A 28 -5.01 -2.63 -10.05
N GLY A 29 -3.82 -2.72 -9.48
CA GLY A 29 -2.54 -2.77 -10.20
C GLY A 29 -1.90 -1.41 -10.48
N ALA A 30 -2.39 -0.32 -9.88
CA ALA A 30 -1.76 0.99 -10.01
C ALA A 30 -0.37 1.01 -9.34
N THR A 31 0.54 1.78 -9.90
CA THR A 31 1.87 2.00 -9.29
C THR A 31 1.80 3.03 -8.16
N LYS A 32 2.84 3.08 -7.31
CA LYS A 32 2.97 4.11 -6.27
C LYS A 32 2.98 5.53 -6.86
N ASP A 33 3.59 5.69 -8.04
CA ASP A 33 3.61 6.96 -8.77
C ASP A 33 2.21 7.35 -9.26
N ASP A 34 1.41 6.39 -9.71
CA ASP A 34 0.01 6.65 -10.10
C ASP A 34 -0.82 7.09 -8.91
N VAL A 35 -0.65 6.45 -7.74
CA VAL A 35 -1.31 6.83 -6.50
C VAL A 35 -0.92 8.25 -6.11
N LEU A 36 0.37 8.59 -6.14
CA LEU A 36 0.85 9.93 -5.83
C LEU A 36 0.28 10.98 -6.80
N LYS A 37 0.38 10.74 -8.11
CA LYS A 37 -0.08 11.68 -9.14
C LYS A 37 -1.59 11.90 -9.10
N ARG A 38 -2.38 10.86 -8.84
CA ARG A 38 -3.85 10.92 -8.90
C ARG A 38 -4.51 11.32 -7.59
N THR A 39 -3.86 11.06 -6.45
CA THR A 39 -4.48 11.26 -5.13
C THR A 39 -3.69 12.19 -4.21
N GLY A 40 -2.44 12.50 -4.55
CA GLY A 40 -1.52 13.23 -3.66
C GLY A 40 -1.03 12.40 -2.46
N GLN A 41 -1.42 11.13 -2.36
CA GLN A 41 -1.05 10.26 -1.24
C GLN A 41 0.24 9.50 -1.54
N VAL A 42 1.08 9.34 -0.52
CA VAL A 42 2.36 8.63 -0.64
C VAL A 42 2.20 7.21 -0.09
N VAL A 43 2.63 6.22 -0.86
CA VAL A 43 2.68 4.82 -0.44
C VAL A 43 4.12 4.44 -0.11
N GLY A 44 4.41 4.29 1.18
CA GLY A 44 5.68 3.78 1.71
C GLY A 44 5.64 2.27 1.98
N VAL A 45 6.84 1.70 2.13
CA VAL A 45 7.07 0.34 2.66
C VAL A 45 7.66 0.43 4.05
#